data_AF-A0A0G0M0L0-F1
#
_entry.id   AF-A0A0G0M0L0-F1
#
_cell.length_a   1.000
_cell.length_b   1.000
_cell.length_c   1.000
_cell.angle_alpha   90.00
_cell.angle_beta   90.00
_cell.angle_gamma   90.00
#
_symmetry.space_group_name_H-M   'P 1'
#
loop_
_entity.id
_entity.type
_entity.pdbx_description
1 polymer ?
#
loop_
_entity_poly.entity_id
_entity_poly.type
_entity_poly.pdbx_seq_one_letter_code
_entity_poly.pdbx_strand_id
1 'polypeptide(L)'
;MNFQQIKLGIANVFIFVGVWVDKIIYWVLTNKEVKQCPIRSHQHRGGIEYQIGITGKNISDFQKFLVEPAELVEIISLIPESNATYLARSAKNAKLDFYGKL
;
A
#
# COMPACT_ATOMS: atom_id res chain seq x y z
N MET A 1 -3.31 1.44 14.53
CA MET A 1 -4.13 0.58 13.66
C MET A 1 -3.37 -0.70 13.36
N ASN A 2 -3.84 -1.83 13.89
CA ASN A 2 -3.26 -3.13 13.58
C ASN A 2 -4.13 -3.79 12.51
N PHE A 3 -3.55 -4.08 11.34
CA PHE A 3 -4.22 -4.89 10.32
C PHE A 3 -4.04 -6.35 10.67
N GLN A 4 -5.09 -6.96 11.22
CA GLN A 4 -5.05 -8.34 11.66
C GLN A 4 -5.34 -9.26 10.47
N GLN A 5 -4.37 -10.14 10.19
CA GLN A 5 -4.37 -11.23 9.21
C GLN A 5 -4.24 -10.83 7.73
N ILE A 6 -3.01 -10.53 7.34
CA ILE A 6 -2.56 -10.45 5.95
C ILE A 6 -2.14 -11.84 5.48
N LYS A 7 -2.80 -12.34 4.42
CA LYS A 7 -2.48 -13.61 3.77
C LYS A 7 -1.81 -13.36 2.42
N LEU A 8 -0.48 -13.43 2.38
CA LEU A 8 0.31 -13.19 1.16
C LEU A 8 0.11 -14.25 0.07
N GLY A 9 -0.41 -15.44 0.39
CA GLY A 9 -0.59 -16.51 -0.59
C GLY A 9 -1.83 -16.37 -1.48
N ILE A 10 -2.73 -15.42 -1.19
CA ILE A 10 -4.08 -15.39 -1.80
C ILE A 10 -4.46 -14.04 -2.43
N ALA A 11 -3.64 -13.01 -2.27
CA ALA A 11 -3.98 -11.65 -2.72
C ALA A 11 -2.81 -11.00 -3.45
N ASN A 12 -3.06 -10.42 -4.61
CA ASN A 12 -2.08 -9.66 -5.39
C ASN A 12 -1.94 -8.21 -4.91
N VAL A 13 -3.01 -7.66 -4.33
CA VAL A 13 -3.12 -6.27 -3.90
C VAL A 13 -3.81 -6.21 -2.54
N PHE A 14 -3.35 -5.28 -1.70
CA PHE A 14 -3.92 -4.96 -0.40
C PHE A 14 -4.32 -3.49 -0.39
N ILE A 15 -5.57 -3.22 -0.03
CA ILE A 15 -6.06 -1.86 0.18
C ILE A 15 -6.23 -1.67 1.68
N PHE A 16 -5.46 -0.75 2.24
CA PHE A 16 -5.68 -0.31 3.62
C PHE A 16 -6.56 0.93 3.58
N VAL A 17 -7.62 0.91 4.39
CA VAL A 17 -8.57 2.02 4.48
C VAL A 17 -8.48 2.59 5.88
N GLY A 18 -8.07 3.85 5.97
CA GLY A 18 -8.10 4.62 7.21
C GLY A 18 -9.33 5.50 7.22
N VAL A 19 -10.12 5.41 8.28
CA VAL A 19 -11.38 6.14 8.42
C VAL A 19 -11.29 7.06 9.64
N TRP A 20 -11.44 8.35 9.40
CA TRP A 20 -11.61 9.41 10.39
C TRP A 20 -13.01 10.02 10.23
N VAL A 21 -13.43 10.83 11.19
CA VAL A 21 -14.75 11.49 11.19
C VAL A 21 -14.95 12.37 9.96
N ASP A 22 -13.88 12.97 9.47
CA ASP A 22 -13.86 13.95 8.39
C ASP A 22 -13.18 13.45 7.10
N LYS A 23 -12.59 12.25 7.13
CA LYS A 23 -11.74 11.79 6.03
C LYS A 23 -11.67 10.27 5.90
N ILE A 24 -11.68 9.78 4.66
CA ILE A 24 -11.33 8.41 4.32
C ILE A 24 -10.07 8.45 3.47
N ILE A 25 -9.07 7.65 3.84
CA ILE A 25 -7.78 7.56 3.15
C ILE A 25 -7.56 6.13 2.70
N TYR A 26 -7.08 5.97 1.47
CA TYR A 26 -6.75 4.69 0.87
C TYR A 26 -5.24 4.57 0.66
N TRP A 27 -4.67 3.44 1.08
CA TRP A 27 -3.34 3.02 0.69
C TRP A 27 -3.43 1.75 -0.14
N VAL A 28 -2.83 1.74 -1.33
CA VAL A 28 -2.80 0.57 -2.22
C VAL A 28 -1.39 0.03 -2.30
N LEU A 29 -1.22 -1.20 -1.81
CA LEU A 29 0.04 -1.94 -1.77
C LEU A 29 -0.08 -3.22 -2.59
N THR A 30 0.96 -3.53 -3.35
CA THR A 30 1.13 -4.84 -3.98
C THR A 30 1.52 -5.89 -2.95
N ASN A 31 1.32 -7.17 -3.28
CA ASN A 31 1.80 -8.28 -2.48
C ASN A 31 3.30 -8.19 -2.17
N LYS A 32 4.11 -7.80 -3.16
CA LYS A 32 5.56 -7.63 -3.02
C LYS A 32 5.91 -6.54 -2.02
N GLU A 33 5.24 -5.40 -2.09
CA GLU A 33 5.43 -4.28 -1.15
C GLU A 33 5.05 -4.68 0.29
N VAL A 34 3.94 -5.41 0.45
CA VAL A 34 3.54 -5.96 1.76
C VAL A 34 4.57 -6.99 2.25
N LYS A 35 5.05 -7.88 1.38
CA LYS A 35 6.07 -8.90 1.72
C LYS A 35 7.39 -8.29 2.18
N GLN A 36 7.79 -7.18 1.55
CA GLN A 36 9.02 -6.43 1.82
C GLN A 36 8.87 -5.36 2.91
N CYS A 37 7.68 -5.13 3.46
CA CYS A 37 7.43 -4.14 4.49
C CYS A 37 8.26 -4.45 5.75
N PRO A 38 9.17 -3.56 6.21
CA PRO A 38 10.07 -3.85 7.33
C PRO A 38 9.36 -4.10 8.66
N ILE A 39 8.21 -3.46 8.85
CA ILE A 39 7.39 -3.60 10.07
C ILE A 39 6.39 -4.76 10.00
N ARG A 40 6.45 -5.58 8.94
CA ARG A 40 5.66 -6.80 8.83
C ARG A 40 6.15 -7.82 9.87
N SER A 41 5.22 -8.36 10.63
CA SER A 41 5.49 -9.44 11.60
C SER A 41 4.48 -10.58 11.43
N HIS A 42 4.76 -11.73 12.05
CA HIS A 42 3.80 -12.83 12.11
C HIS A 42 2.67 -12.49 13.09
N GLN A 43 1.43 -12.85 12.74
CA GLN A 43 0.28 -12.65 13.60
C GLN A 43 0.21 -13.71 14.72
N HIS A 44 0.46 -14.98 14.38
CA HIS A 44 0.60 -16.10 15.31
C HIS A 44 2.04 -16.64 15.26
N ARG A 45 2.56 -17.17 16.39
CA ARG A 45 3.91 -17.79 16.41
C ARG A 45 3.97 -18.92 15.38
N GLY A 46 4.73 -18.71 14.29
CA GLY A 46 5.00 -19.72 13.26
C GLY A 46 3.93 -19.88 12.16
N GLY A 47 2.90 -19.03 12.11
CA GLY A 47 1.86 -19.11 11.08
C GLY A 47 2.26 -18.48 9.74
N ILE A 48 1.54 -18.77 8.66
CA ILE A 48 1.67 -18.09 7.35
C ILE A 48 0.93 -16.75 7.26
N GLU A 49 0.34 -16.32 8.37
CA GLU A 49 -0.44 -15.09 8.50
C GLU A 49 0.42 -13.96 9.07
N TYR A 50 0.36 -12.82 8.41
CA TYR A 50 1.15 -11.65 8.74
C TYR A 50 0.28 -10.52 9.29
N GLN A 51 0.93 -9.53 9.86
CA GLN A 51 0.33 -8.27 10.26
C GLN A 51 1.28 -7.12 9.95
N ILE A 52 0.72 -5.93 9.78
CA ILE A 52 1.44 -4.67 9.72
C ILE A 52 0.85 -3.76 10.80
N GLY A 53 1.69 -3.38 11.75
CA GLY A 53 1.32 -2.47 12.85
C GLY A 53 1.54 -1.01 12.45
N ILE A 54 0.48 -0.34 12.00
CA ILE A 54 0.54 1.10 11.70
C ILE A 54 0.22 1.89 12.97
N THR A 55 1.07 2.84 13.30
CA THR A 55 0.98 3.72 14.47
C THR A 55 1.12 5.16 14.04
N GLY A 56 0.81 6.12 14.92
CA GLY A 56 1.07 7.54 14.63
C GLY A 56 2.54 7.86 14.34
N LYS A 57 3.47 7.00 14.76
CA LYS A 57 4.92 7.20 14.56
C LYS A 57 5.42 6.76 13.18
N ASN A 58 4.70 5.87 12.49
CA ASN A 58 5.15 5.28 11.22
C ASN A 58 4.13 5.42 10.08
N ILE A 59 2.97 6.03 10.31
CA ILE A 59 1.94 6.24 9.28
C ILE A 59 2.45 7.10 8.10
N SER A 60 3.41 7.98 8.34
CA SER A 60 4.08 8.77 7.29
C SER A 60 4.79 7.90 6.25
N ASP A 61 5.31 6.73 6.65
CA ASP A 61 6.04 5.83 5.76
C ASP A 61 5.13 5.23 4.66
N PHE A 62 3.81 5.32 4.86
CA PHE A 62 2.79 4.86 3.92
C PHE A 62 2.34 5.93 2.93
N GLN A 63 2.81 7.18 3.03
CA GLN A 63 2.39 8.26 2.12
C GLN A 63 2.59 7.91 0.64
N LYS A 64 3.67 7.21 0.30
CA LYS A 64 3.96 6.74 -1.07
C LYS A 64 2.95 5.75 -1.66
N PHE A 65 2.07 5.19 -0.82
CA PHE A 65 1.03 4.26 -1.23
C PHE A 65 -0.36 4.90 -1.29
N LEU A 66 -0.47 6.20 -0.99
CA LEU A 66 -1.74 6.93 -1.05
C LEU A 66 -2.30 6.89 -2.47
N VAL A 67 -3.62 6.71 -2.54
CA VAL A 67 -4.39 6.70 -3.79
C VAL A 67 -5.66 7.50 -3.58
N GLU A 68 -5.98 8.36 -4.55
CA GLU A 68 -7.25 9.06 -4.56
C GLU A 68 -8.40 8.09 -4.85
N PRO A 69 -9.58 8.26 -4.22
CA PRO A 69 -10.68 7.31 -4.37
C PRO A 69 -11.12 7.09 -5.83
N ALA A 70 -11.07 8.15 -6.64
CA ALA A 70 -11.42 8.11 -8.06
C ALA A 70 -10.44 7.29 -8.91
N GLU A 71 -9.21 7.09 -8.43
CA GLU A 71 -8.13 6.42 -9.15
C GLU A 71 -7.95 4.95 -8.73
N LEU A 72 -8.69 4.47 -7.73
CA LEU A 72 -8.52 3.12 -7.18
C LEU A 72 -8.61 2.04 -8.25
N VAL A 73 -9.64 2.08 -9.11
CA VAL A 73 -9.86 1.06 -10.15
C VAL A 73 -8.75 1.10 -11.19
N GLU A 74 -8.35 2.29 -11.64
CA GLU A 74 -7.25 2.44 -12.61
C GLU A 74 -5.95 1.88 -12.02
N ILE A 75 -5.59 2.29 -10.81
CA ILE A 75 -4.33 1.88 -10.17
C ILE A 75 -4.30 0.37 -9.92
N ILE A 76 -5.40 -0.23 -9.46
CA ILE A 76 -5.47 -1.67 -9.22
C ILE A 76 -5.36 -2.44 -10.55
N SER A 77 -6.04 -1.97 -11.60
CA SER A 77 -6.01 -2.60 -12.93
C SER A 77 -4.64 -2.49 -13.61
N LEU A 78 -3.85 -1.47 -13.25
CA LEU A 78 -2.49 -1.25 -13.73
C LEU A 78 -1.44 -2.10 -13.01
N ILE A 79 -1.77 -2.76 -11.89
CA ILE A 79 -0.86 -3.69 -11.21
C ILE A 79 -0.89 -4.99 -12.03
N PRO A 80 0.12 -5.26 -12.87
CA PRO A 80 0.11 -6.48 -13.66
C PRO A 80 0.51 -7.65 -12.77
N GLU A 81 0.16 -8.87 -13.19
CA GLU A 81 0.51 -10.10 -12.51
C GLU A 81 2.04 -10.34 -12.40
N SER A 82 2.88 -9.54 -13.07
CA SER A 82 4.36 -9.75 -13.15
C SER A 82 5.23 -8.49 -12.95
N ASN A 83 6.50 -8.72 -12.60
CA ASN A 83 7.49 -7.81 -11.98
C ASN A 83 7.94 -6.55 -12.78
N ALA A 84 7.43 -6.25 -13.97
CA ALA A 84 8.04 -5.26 -14.88
C ALA A 84 7.75 -3.77 -14.59
N THR A 85 6.85 -3.44 -13.66
CA THR A 85 6.14 -2.12 -13.69
C THR A 85 6.52 -1.14 -12.58
N TYR A 86 7.56 -1.43 -11.79
CA TYR A 86 8.05 -0.50 -10.76
C TYR A 86 8.57 0.82 -11.37
N LEU A 87 9.14 0.75 -12.57
CA LEU A 87 9.72 1.89 -13.28
C LEU A 87 8.65 2.88 -13.78
N ALA A 88 7.43 2.41 -14.11
CA ALA A 88 6.36 3.27 -14.62
C ALA A 88 5.68 4.10 -13.50
N ARG A 89 5.53 3.53 -12.29
CA ARG A 89 4.91 4.21 -11.14
C ARG A 89 5.81 5.30 -10.56
N SER A 90 7.13 5.09 -10.54
CA SER A 90 8.12 6.12 -10.19
C SER A 90 8.11 7.30 -11.18
N ALA A 91 7.95 7.03 -12.48
CA ALA A 91 7.92 8.04 -13.52
C ALA A 91 6.65 8.93 -13.51
N LYS A 92 5.47 8.38 -13.19
CA LYS A 92 4.24 9.19 -13.03
C LYS A 92 4.31 10.12 -11.81
N ASN A 93 4.82 9.64 -10.67
CA ASN A 93 4.96 10.46 -9.45
C ASN A 93 6.02 11.56 -9.60
N ALA A 94 7.15 11.28 -10.26
CA ALA A 94 8.15 12.31 -10.58
C ALA A 94 7.62 13.42 -11.50
N LYS A 95 6.64 13.10 -12.36
CA LYS A 95 6.00 14.07 -13.26
C LYS A 95 5.02 14.97 -12.51
N LEU A 96 4.24 14.42 -11.57
CA LEU A 96 3.35 15.18 -10.69
C LEU A 96 4.11 16.14 -9.76
N ASP A 97 5.24 15.71 -9.20
CA ASP A 97 6.12 16.57 -8.36
C ASP A 97 6.76 17.74 -9.15
N PHE A 98 6.94 17.59 -10.47
CA PHE A 98 7.49 18.63 -11.35
C PHE A 98 6.45 19.70 -11.70
N TYR A 99 5.19 19.32 -11.94
CA TYR A 99 4.10 20.26 -12.22
C TYR A 99 3.51 20.93 -10.97
N GLY A 100 3.68 20.33 -9.78
CA GLY A 100 3.26 20.93 -8.51
C GLY A 100 4.22 21.98 -7.92
N LYS A 101 5.32 22.30 -8.61
CA LYS A 101 6.34 23.28 -8.20
C LYS A 101 6.46 24.50 -9.14
N LEU A 102 5.61 24.60 -10.18
CA LEU A 102 5.51 25.77 -11.06
C LEU A 102 4.30 26.62 -10.69
#